data_AF-A0A091SU89-F1
#
_entry.id   AF-A0A091SU89-F1
#
_cell.length_a   1.000
_cell.length_b   1.000
_cell.length_c   1.000
_cell.angle_alpha   90.00
_cell.angle_beta   90.00
_cell.angle_gamma   90.00
#
_symmetry.space_group_name_H-M   'P 1'
#
loop_
_entity.id
_entity.type
_entity.pdbx_description
1 polymer ?
#
loop_
_entity_poly.entity_id
_entity_poly.type
_entity_poly.pdbx_seq_one_letter_code
_entity_poly.pdbx_strand_id
1 'polypeptide(L)' 'AAIDFLFLAHSHRCEDFEGLCCMNLSDHSESVHKNIQTLKELTGKLQVED' A
#
# COMPACT_ATOMS: atom_id res chain seq x y z
N ALA A 1 11.78 -23.38 -17.15
CA ALA A 1 10.55 -24.04 -16.68
C ALA A 1 9.91 -23.32 -15.48
N ALA A 2 10.54 -23.29 -14.30
CA ALA A 2 9.94 -22.64 -13.12
C ALA A 2 9.83 -21.10 -13.26
N ILE A 3 10.85 -20.45 -13.83
CA ILE A 3 10.87 -19.00 -14.06
C ILE A 3 9.87 -18.61 -15.16
N ASP A 4 9.80 -19.39 -16.24
CA ASP A 4 8.84 -19.16 -17.33
C ASP A 4 7.39 -19.32 -16.84
N PHE A 5 7.12 -20.27 -15.94
CA PHE A 5 5.81 -20.43 -15.31
C PHE A 5 5.46 -19.27 -14.37
N LEU A 6 6.43 -18.74 -13.62
CA LEU A 6 6.22 -17.56 -12.78
C LEU A 6 5.93 -16.31 -13.61
N PHE A 7 6.59 -16.16 -14.76
CA PHE A 7 6.33 -15.08 -15.72
C PHE A 7 4.95 -15.22 -16.38
N LEU A 8 4.59 -16.41 -16.88
CA LEU A 8 3.26 -16.67 -17.44
C LEU A 8 2.16 -16.42 -16.41
N ALA A 9 2.34 -16.87 -15.17
CA ALA A 9 1.36 -16.63 -14.12
C ALA A 9 1.29 -15.15 -13.73
N HIS A 10 2.39 -14.38 -13.85
CA HIS A 10 2.35 -12.93 -13.62
C HIS A 10 1.61 -12.19 -14.73
N SER A 11 1.83 -12.56 -16.00
CA SER A 11 1.12 -11.95 -17.13
C SER A 11 -0.36 -12.33 -17.17
N HIS A 12 -0.72 -13.59 -16.87
CA HIS A 12 -2.12 -14.04 -16.88
C HIS A 12 -2.92 -13.54 -15.67
N ARG A 13 -2.31 -13.42 -14.48
CA ARG A 13 -2.99 -12.91 -13.28
C ARG A 13 -3.32 -11.41 -13.35
N CYS A 14 -2.68 -10.65 -14.24
CA CYS A 14 -3.04 -9.24 -14.45
C CYS A 14 -4.35 -9.11 -15.26
N GLU A 15 -4.66 -10.08 -16.13
CA GLU A 15 -5.88 -10.07 -16.95
C GLU A 15 -7.11 -10.60 -16.19
N ASP A 16 -6.96 -11.65 -15.36
CA ASP A 16 -8.06 -12.21 -14.56
C ASP A 16 -8.45 -11.32 -13.37
N PHE A 17 -7.57 -10.41 -12.98
CA PHE A 17 -7.81 -9.39 -11.97
C PHE A 17 -7.78 -8.01 -12.62
N GLU A 18 -8.83 -7.70 -13.37
CA GLU A 18 -9.08 -6.42 -14.06
C GLU A 18 -9.02 -5.17 -13.13
N GLY A 19 -8.83 -5.35 -11.81
CA GLY A 19 -8.56 -4.28 -10.84
C GLY A 19 -7.33 -4.49 -9.93
N LEU A 20 -6.56 -5.57 -10.09
CA LEU A 20 -5.42 -5.91 -9.22
C LEU A 20 -4.09 -5.92 -9.99
N CYS A 21 -4.14 -5.65 -11.31
CA CYS A 21 -2.96 -5.28 -12.06
C CYS A 21 -2.45 -3.93 -11.54
N CYS A 22 -1.40 -3.99 -10.73
CA CYS A 22 -0.67 -2.83 -10.21
C CYS A 22 -1.61 -1.68 -9.78
N MET A 23 -2.41 -1.90 -8.73
CA MET A 23 -2.99 -0.77 -8.01
C MET A 23 -1.81 0.15 -7.64
N ASN A 24 -1.76 1.36 -8.21
CA ASN A 24 -0.81 2.36 -7.76
C ASN A 24 -1.24 2.78 -6.35
N LEU A 25 -0.85 1.97 -5.36
CA LEU A 25 -1.11 2.22 -3.96
C LEU A 25 -0.26 3.38 -3.44
N SER A 26 0.66 3.94 -4.24
CA SER A 26 1.53 5.03 -3.82
C SER A 26 0.70 6.22 -3.32
N ASP A 27 -0.26 6.68 -4.13
CA ASP A 27 -1.06 7.87 -3.80
C ASP A 27 -1.94 7.65 -2.55
N HIS A 28 -2.44 6.43 -2.36
CA HIS A 28 -3.24 6.10 -1.18
C HIS A 28 -2.36 5.86 0.05
N SER A 29 -1.18 5.25 -0.11
CA SER A 29 -0.22 4.99 0.97
C SER A 29 0.34 6.30 1.54
N GLU A 30 0.64 7.29 0.69
CA GLU A 30 1.10 8.61 1.13
C GLU A 30 0.06 9.30 2.01
N SER A 31 -1.23 9.21 1.65
CA SER A 31 -2.33 9.77 2.43
C SER A 31 -2.46 9.08 3.81
N VAL A 32 -2.35 7.75 3.85
CA VAL A 32 -2.35 6.96 5.09
C VAL A 32 -1.14 7.33 5.98
N HIS A 33 0.05 7.46 5.40
CA HIS A 33 1.25 7.88 6.14
C HIS A 33 1.10 9.26 6.77
N LYS A 34 0.55 10.24 6.04
CA LYS A 34 0.25 11.58 6.56
C LYS A 34 -0.76 11.54 7.71
N ASN A 35 -1.83 10.76 7.57
CA ASN A 35 -2.83 10.59 8.64
C ASN A 35 -2.23 9.98 9.91
N ILE A 36 -1.37 8.97 9.77
CA ILE A 36 -0.67 8.35 10.89
C ILE A 36 0.26 9.36 11.60
N GLN A 37 0.98 10.19 10.83
CA GLN A 37 1.84 11.23 11.40
C GLN A 37 1.02 12.25 12.20
N THR A 38 -0.07 12.75 11.64
CA THR A 38 -0.99 13.68 12.33
C THR A 38 -1.51 13.09 13.64
N LEU A 39 -1.91 11.82 13.63
CA LEU A 39 -2.37 11.15 14.86
C LEU A 39 -1.28 11.06 15.92
N LYS A 40 -0.04 10.72 15.55
CA LYS A 40 1.09 10.69 16.49
C LYS A 40 1.39 12.06 17.10
N GLU A 41 1.32 13.12 16.30
CA GLU A 41 1.54 14.49 16.79
C GLU A 41 0.43 14.92 17.76
N LEU A 42 -0.83 14.59 17.45
CA LEU A 42 -1.96 14.87 18.35
C LEU A 42 -1.83 14.08 19.65
N THR A 43 -1.52 12.78 19.59
CA THR A 43 -1.29 11.97 20.78
C THR A 43 -0.10 12.46 21.60
N GLY A 44 1.00 12.87 20.95
CA GLY A 44 2.16 13.44 21.64
C GLY A 44 1.84 14.75 22.36
N LYS A 45 0.98 15.60 21.78
CA LYS A 45 0.50 16.84 22.43
C LYS A 45 -0.42 16.56 23.62
N LEU A 46 -1.23 15.51 23.54
CA LEU A 46 -2.09 15.06 24.64
C LEU A 46 -1.31 14.39 25.77
N GLN A 47 -0.10 13.89 25.49
CA GLN A 47 0.81 13.33 26.50
C GLN A 47 1.63 14.40 27.24
N VAL A 48 1.42 15.69 26.96
CA VAL A 48 1.98 16.82 27.73
C VAL A 48 0.93 17.34 28.71
N GLU A 49 0.50 16.47 29.62
CA GLU A 49 -0.18 16.87 30.85
C GLU A 49 0.56 16.19 32.02
N ASP A 50 1.72 16.77 32.36
CA ASP A 50 2.37 16.71 33.68
C ASP A 50 2.84 18.13 34.05
#